data_AF-A0AAV5ITC3-F1
#
_entry.id   AF-A0AAV5ITC3-F1
#
_cell.length_a   1.000
_cell.length_b   1.000
_cell.length_c   1.000
_cell.angle_alpha   90.00
_cell.angle_beta   90.00
_cell.angle_gamma   90.00
#
_symmetry.space_group_name_H-M   'P 1'
#
loop_
_entity.id
_entity.type
_entity.pdbx_description
1 polymer ?
#
loop_
_entity_poly.entity_id
_entity_poly.type
_entity_poly.pdbx_seq_one_letter_code
_entity_poly.pdbx_strand_id
1 'polypeptide(L)'
;MFPYVTKDSKIYLWRFEEYSNMIYLEGDIQVFDNIDSPFDLPDCCIYVPLGCSCTGAGSQCPESSKWPTELGPKPGYYNSASMFLFEPDTSILYVLLTMLQRINRSQLIPSLLPNR
;
A
#
# COMPACT_ATOMS: atom_id res chain seq x y z
N MET A 1 20.24 15.41 3.05
CA MET A 1 19.04 16.24 2.79
C MET A 1 17.96 15.32 2.28
N PHE A 2 17.02 14.88 3.14
CA PHE A 2 15.64 14.37 2.91
C PHE A 2 15.11 13.71 4.21
N PRO A 3 15.00 14.41 5.36
CA PRO A 3 14.60 13.78 6.64
C PRO A 3 13.08 13.75 6.89
N TYR A 4 12.22 14.16 5.93
CA TYR A 4 10.83 14.52 6.27
C TYR A 4 9.73 13.98 5.35
N VAL A 5 10.04 13.09 4.39
CA VAL A 5 8.96 12.29 3.80
C VAL A 5 8.63 11.20 4.81
N THR A 6 7.73 11.52 5.75
CA THR A 6 7.22 10.56 6.71
C THR A 6 6.61 9.39 5.96
N LYS A 7 6.78 8.16 6.44
CA LYS A 7 6.19 6.95 5.81
C LYS A 7 4.67 7.10 5.61
N ASP A 8 4.03 7.91 6.45
CA ASP A 8 2.60 8.19 6.43
C ASP A 8 2.18 9.19 5.34
N SER A 9 3.13 9.84 4.66
CA SER A 9 2.84 10.80 3.59
C SER A 9 2.02 10.19 2.45
N LYS A 10 2.19 8.88 2.17
CA LYS A 10 1.42 8.15 1.14
C LYS A 10 -0.09 8.15 1.42
N ILE A 11 -0.52 8.26 2.69
CA ILE A 11 -1.95 8.22 3.05
C ILE A 11 -2.67 9.52 2.67
N TYR A 12 -1.95 10.64 2.67
CA TYR A 12 -2.55 11.92 2.29
C TYR A 12 -2.90 12.03 0.80
N LEU A 13 -2.51 11.06 -0.03
CA LEU A 13 -2.91 10.97 -1.42
C LEU A 13 -4.44 10.87 -1.59
N TRP A 14 -5.15 10.32 -0.61
CA TRP A 14 -6.62 10.25 -0.62
C TRP A 14 -7.32 11.60 -0.43
N ARG A 15 -6.57 12.70 -0.25
CA ARG A 15 -7.14 14.05 -0.13
C ARG A 15 -7.46 14.70 -1.48
N PHE A 16 -6.92 14.20 -2.58
CA PHE A 16 -7.00 14.83 -3.90
C PHE A 16 -8.31 14.51 -4.64
N GLU A 17 -9.45 14.87 -4.04
CA GLU A 17 -10.79 14.62 -4.60
C GLU A 17 -11.10 15.36 -5.91
N GLU A 18 -10.22 16.26 -6.35
CA GLU A 18 -10.32 16.89 -7.67
C GLU A 18 -10.05 15.91 -8.83
N TYR A 19 -9.50 14.73 -8.55
CA TYR A 19 -9.29 13.65 -9.52
C TYR A 19 -10.23 12.48 -9.26
N SER A 20 -10.90 11.99 -10.30
CA SER A 20 -11.76 10.80 -10.19
C SER A 20 -10.95 9.52 -9.95
N ASN A 21 -9.75 9.43 -10.53
CA ASN A 21 -8.86 8.28 -10.42
C ASN A 21 -7.40 8.76 -10.42
N MET A 22 -6.54 8.11 -9.63
CA MET A 22 -5.12 8.44 -9.52
C MET A 22 -4.25 7.19 -9.52
N ILE A 23 -3.14 7.24 -10.26
CA ILE A 23 -2.06 6.24 -10.16
C ILE A 23 -0.95 6.82 -9.29
N TYR A 24 -0.62 6.12 -8.21
CA TYR A 24 0.59 6.36 -7.44
C TYR A 24 1.75 5.56 -8.02
N LEU A 25 2.93 6.20 -8.14
CA LEU A 25 4.20 5.55 -8.47
C LEU A 25 5.25 5.98 -7.44
N GLU A 26 6.02 5.02 -6.94
CA GLU A 26 7.16 5.29 -6.07
C GLU A 26 8.33 5.93 -6.84
N GLY A 27 9.15 6.72 -6.16
CA GLY A 27 10.18 7.54 -6.80
C GLY A 27 11.33 6.75 -7.44
N ASP A 28 11.38 5.43 -7.20
CA ASP A 28 12.34 4.49 -7.80
C ASP A 28 11.74 3.66 -8.95
N ILE A 29 10.50 3.95 -9.38
CA ILE A 29 9.89 3.33 -10.56
C ILE A 29 10.33 4.04 -11.85
N GLN A 30 10.69 3.24 -12.85
CA GLN A 30 10.88 3.69 -14.24
C GLN A 30 9.72 3.21 -15.11
N VAL A 31 9.14 4.12 -15.90
CA VAL A 31 8.05 3.83 -16.84
C VAL A 31 8.62 3.75 -18.26
N PHE A 32 8.42 2.62 -18.93
CA PHE A 32 8.93 2.35 -20.28
C PHE A 32 7.88 2.47 -21.39
N ASP A 33 6.60 2.32 -21.03
CA ASP A 33 5.46 2.32 -21.95
C ASP A 33 4.28 3.11 -21.37
N ASN A 34 3.25 3.34 -22.18
CA ASN A 34 2.03 4.01 -21.73
C ASN A 34 1.33 3.20 -20.63
N ILE A 35 0.86 3.89 -19.60
CA ILE A 35 0.24 3.32 -18.40
C ILE A 35 -1.19 3.86 -18.20
N ASP A 36 -1.87 4.21 -19.29
CA ASP A 36 -3.26 4.68 -19.27
C ASP A 36 -4.28 3.53 -19.12
N SER A 37 -3.96 2.35 -19.64
CA SER A 37 -4.85 1.17 -19.59
C SER A 37 -5.44 0.81 -18.21
N PRO A 38 -4.78 1.05 -17.04
CA PRO A 38 -5.42 0.85 -15.75
C PRO A 38 -6.64 1.75 -15.53
N PHE A 39 -6.72 2.95 -16.13
CA PHE A 39 -7.88 3.84 -15.97
C PHE A 39 -9.15 3.31 -16.64
N ASP A 40 -9.07 2.28 -17.49
CA ASP A 40 -10.23 1.60 -18.07
C ASP A 40 -10.85 0.55 -17.12
N LEU A 41 -10.24 0.32 -15.95
CA LEU A 41 -10.76 -0.60 -14.95
C LEU A 41 -11.99 -0.03 -14.24
N PRO A 42 -12.93 -0.88 -13.77
CA PRO A 42 -14.12 -0.40 -13.06
C PRO A 42 -13.79 0.41 -11.80
N ASP A 43 -14.59 1.42 -11.54
CA ASP A 43 -14.55 2.24 -10.33
C ASP A 43 -14.83 1.42 -9.03
N CYS A 44 -14.65 2.06 -7.88
CA CYS A 44 -14.87 1.55 -6.51
C CYS A 44 -13.85 0.54 -5.97
N CYS A 45 -12.69 0.37 -6.62
CA CYS A 45 -11.64 -0.57 -6.19
C CYS A 45 -10.25 0.07 -6.19
N ILE A 46 -9.37 -0.43 -5.31
CA ILE A 46 -7.92 -0.15 -5.40
C ILE A 46 -7.29 -1.27 -6.22
N TYR A 47 -6.63 -0.91 -7.32
CA TYR A 47 -5.94 -1.87 -8.18
C TYR A 47 -4.44 -1.79 -7.93
N VAL A 48 -3.84 -2.94 -7.63
CA VAL A 48 -2.41 -3.06 -7.35
C VAL A 48 -1.84 -4.11 -8.30
N PRO A 49 -0.72 -3.83 -9.00
CA PRO A 49 -0.04 -4.85 -9.77
C PRO A 49 0.38 -6.01 -8.88
N LEU A 50 0.15 -7.23 -9.35
CA LEU A 50 0.66 -8.43 -8.68
C LEU A 50 2.20 -8.37 -8.68
N GLY A 51 2.81 -8.39 -7.50
CA GLY A 51 4.27 -8.37 -7.38
C GLY A 51 4.88 -9.72 -7.80
N CYS A 52 5.81 -9.72 -8.75
CA CYS A 52 6.66 -10.88 -9.05
C CYS A 52 7.83 -10.93 -8.06
N SER A 53 8.01 -12.03 -7.32
CA SER A 53 9.20 -12.23 -6.48
C SER A 53 10.33 -12.89 -7.29
N CYS A 54 10.69 -12.24 -8.39
CA CYS A 54 11.50 -12.85 -9.45
C CYS A 54 12.85 -12.12 -9.53
N THR A 55 13.74 -12.39 -8.56
CA THR A 55 15.10 -11.83 -8.57
C THR A 55 16.01 -12.72 -9.41
N GLY A 56 16.36 -12.25 -10.60
CA GLY A 56 17.45 -12.82 -11.41
C GLY A 56 16.99 -13.73 -12.53
N ALA A 57 17.74 -13.70 -13.63
CA ALA A 57 17.57 -14.60 -14.77
C ALA A 57 17.65 -16.07 -14.32
N GLY A 58 16.50 -16.71 -14.14
CA GLY A 58 16.44 -18.08 -13.67
C GLY A 58 15.02 -18.50 -13.36
N SER A 59 14.51 -19.45 -14.13
CA SER A 59 13.28 -20.19 -13.85
C SER A 59 13.34 -20.83 -12.46
N GLN A 60 12.75 -20.21 -11.43
CA GLN A 60 12.18 -20.80 -10.21
C GLN A 60 11.99 -19.70 -9.13
N CYS A 61 10.75 -19.29 -8.86
CA CYS A 61 10.40 -18.63 -7.61
C CYS A 61 10.19 -19.71 -6.52
N PRO A 62 10.98 -19.72 -5.43
CA PRO A 62 10.84 -20.72 -4.38
C PRO A 62 9.65 -20.43 -3.46
N GLU A 63 9.14 -21.48 -2.81
CA GLU A 63 7.91 -21.51 -2.01
C GLU A 63 7.71 -20.28 -1.12
N SER A 64 6.56 -19.63 -1.33
CA SER A 64 6.09 -18.48 -0.58
C SER A 64 5.96 -18.80 0.92
N SER A 65 6.43 -17.89 1.77
CA SER A 65 6.20 -17.87 3.22
C SER A 65 4.74 -18.24 3.57
N LYS A 66 4.57 -19.14 4.56
CA LYS A 66 3.26 -19.66 4.97
C LYS A 66 2.44 -18.54 5.62
N TRP A 67 1.23 -18.29 5.08
CA TRP A 67 0.30 -17.30 5.59
C TRP A 67 -0.24 -17.74 6.97
N PRO A 68 -0.25 -16.87 7.99
CA PRO A 68 -0.82 -17.20 9.30
C PRO A 68 -2.32 -17.46 9.20
N THR A 69 -2.78 -18.62 9.65
CA THR A 69 -4.20 -19.03 9.61
C THR A 69 -5.14 -18.09 10.37
N GLU A 70 -4.61 -17.37 11.36
CA GLU A 70 -5.36 -16.40 12.18
C GLU A 70 -5.81 -15.16 11.39
N LEU A 71 -5.22 -14.89 10.21
CA LEU A 71 -5.49 -13.71 9.39
C LEU A 71 -6.52 -13.94 8.27
N GLY A 72 -7.23 -15.08 8.28
CA GLY A 72 -8.22 -15.42 7.25
C GLY A 72 -7.59 -15.95 5.94
N PRO A 73 -8.34 -16.00 4.83
CA PRO A 73 -7.80 -16.47 3.55
C PRO A 73 -6.63 -15.57 3.12
N LYS A 74 -5.54 -16.19 2.64
CA LYS A 74 -4.37 -15.47 2.15
C LYS A 74 -4.82 -14.48 1.07
N PRO A 75 -4.67 -13.16 1.28
CA PRO A 75 -4.96 -12.20 0.23
C PRO A 75 -4.02 -12.48 -0.96
N GLY A 76 -4.46 -12.11 -2.17
CA GLY A 76 -3.58 -12.12 -3.34
C GLY A 76 -2.24 -11.45 -3.00
N TYR A 77 -1.14 -11.96 -3.52
CA TYR A 77 0.20 -11.49 -3.16
C TYR A 77 0.42 -10.04 -3.65
N TYR A 78 0.11 -9.05 -2.83
CA TYR A 78 0.25 -7.62 -3.12
C TYR A 78 1.65 -7.12 -2.72
N ASN A 79 2.69 -7.54 -3.47
CA ASN A 79 4.07 -7.07 -3.22
C ASN A 79 4.47 -5.85 -4.06
N SER A 80 3.53 -4.99 -4.44
CA SER A 80 3.90 -3.71 -5.04
C SER A 80 3.07 -2.56 -4.45
N ALA A 81 3.34 -2.21 -3.20
CA ALA A 81 2.93 -0.89 -2.67
C ALA A 81 3.70 0.27 -3.33
N SER A 82 4.51 -0.04 -4.35
CA SER A 82 5.23 0.91 -5.20
C SER A 82 4.35 1.47 -6.31
N MET A 83 3.29 0.77 -6.73
CA MET A 83 2.32 1.26 -7.72
C MET A 83 0.89 0.85 -7.37
N PHE A 84 -0.06 1.77 -7.45
CA PHE A 84 -1.49 1.43 -7.36
C PHE A 84 -2.38 2.48 -8.02
N LEU A 85 -3.51 2.05 -8.57
CA LEU A 85 -4.62 2.90 -9.01
C LEU A 85 -5.68 2.94 -7.91
N PHE A 86 -6.20 4.12 -7.61
CA PHE A 86 -7.21 4.31 -6.58
C PHE A 86 -8.07 5.53 -6.88
N GLU A 87 -9.24 5.54 -6.25
CA GLU A 87 -10.13 6.70 -6.17
C GLU A 87 -9.82 7.49 -4.89
N PRO A 88 -9.42 8.76 -4.99
CA PRO A 88 -9.27 9.63 -3.83
C PRO A 88 -10.62 9.89 -3.17
N ASP A 89 -10.67 9.73 -1.85
CA ASP A 89 -11.84 10.03 -1.02
C ASP A 89 -11.37 10.39 0.39
N THR A 90 -11.72 11.59 0.84
CA THR A 90 -11.37 12.08 2.18
C THR A 90 -11.99 11.19 3.27
N SER A 91 -13.11 10.52 3.00
CA SER A 91 -13.71 9.55 3.91
C SER A 91 -12.75 8.37 4.17
N ILE A 92 -12.13 7.84 3.10
CA ILE A 92 -11.11 6.79 3.18
C ILE A 92 -9.87 7.31 3.91
N LEU A 93 -9.42 8.53 3.63
CA LEU A 93 -8.32 9.18 4.35
C LEU A 93 -8.54 9.16 5.87
N TYR A 94 -9.72 9.58 6.35
CA TYR A 94 -10.03 9.57 7.78
C TYR A 94 -10.00 8.16 8.38
N VAL A 95 -10.49 7.16 7.66
CA VAL A 95 -10.41 5.75 8.08
C VAL A 95 -8.96 5.30 8.18
N LEU A 96 -8.13 5.57 7.17
CA LEU A 96 -6.70 5.22 7.14
C LEU A 96 -5.93 5.88 8.29
N LEU A 97 -6.15 7.17 8.55
CA LEU A 97 -5.54 7.89 9.67
C LEU A 97 -5.96 7.31 11.02
N THR A 98 -7.24 6.95 11.17
CA THR A 98 -7.76 6.32 12.40
C THR A 98 -7.12 4.94 12.62
N MET A 99 -6.99 4.15 11.55
CA MET A 99 -6.34 2.84 11.60
C MET A 99 -4.85 2.97 11.96
N LEU A 100 -4.12 3.90 11.35
CA LEU A 100 -2.74 4.18 11.72
C LEU A 100 -2.58 4.56 13.19
N GLN A 101 -3.43 5.45 13.70
CA GLN A 101 -3.41 5.85 15.11
C GLN A 101 -3.69 4.68 16.05
N ARG A 102 -4.55 3.73 15.64
CA ARG A 102 -4.80 2.50 16.39
C ARG A 102 -3.58 1.58 16.38
N ILE A 103 -2.97 1.38 15.21
CA ILE A 103 -1.76 0.55 15.06
C ILE A 103 -0.62 1.12 15.91
N ASN A 104 -0.34 2.42 15.81
CA ASN A 104 0.69 3.09 16.61
C ASN A 104 0.43 2.96 18.12
N ARG A 105 -0.83 2.99 18.55
CA ARG A 105 -1.20 2.74 19.96
C ARG A 105 -1.03 1.27 20.36
N SER A 106 -1.35 0.32 19.49
CA SER A 106 -1.17 -1.12 19.75
C SER A 106 0.29 -1.58 19.70
N GLN A 107 1.17 -0.85 19.00
CA GLN A 107 2.62 -1.07 19.03
C GLN A 107 3.32 -0.44 20.23
N LEU A 108 2.60 0.32 21.08
CA LEU A 108 3.06 0.56 22.45
C LEU A 108 2.95 -0.77 23.21
N ILE A 109 4.03 -1.54 23.17
CA ILE A 109 4.24 -2.72 24.01
C ILE A 109 3.93 -2.32 25.47
N PRO A 110 3.26 -3.16 26.28
CA PRO A 110 2.96 -2.89 27.69
C PRO A 110 4.15 -2.50 28.58
N SER A 111 5.39 -2.63 28.09
CA SER A 111 6.63 -2.29 28.80
C SER A 111 6.91 -0.79 28.94
N LEU A 112 6.08 0.09 28.37
CA LEU A 112 6.20 1.56 28.52
C LEU A 112 5.03 2.22 29.25
N LEU A 113 4.10 1.45 29.83
CA LEU A 113 3.17 2.01 30.80
C LEU A 113 3.91 2.13 32.15
N PRO A 114 4.09 3.33 32.72
CA PRO A 114 4.65 3.44 34.06
C PRO A 114 3.72 2.69 35.02
N ASN A 115 4.31 1.79 35.81
CA ASN A 115 3.63 1.08 36.89
C ASN A 115 2.84 2.09 37.72
N ARG A 116 1.51 1.95 37.73
CA ARG A 116 0.65 2.68 38.65
C ARG A 116 0.49 1.84 39.91
#